data_AF-A0A9W9RSE2-F1
#
_entry.id   AF-A0A9W9RSE2-F1
#
_cell.length_a   1.000
_cell.length_b   1.000
_cell.length_c   1.000
_cell.angle_alpha   90.00
_cell.angle_beta   90.00
_cell.angle_gamma   90.00
#
_symmetry.space_group_name_H-M   'P 1'
#
loop_
_entity.id
_entity.type
_entity.pdbx_description
1 polymer ?
#
loop_
_entity_poly.entity_id
_entity_poly.type
_entity_poly.pdbx_seq_one_letter_code
_entity_poly.pdbx_strand_id
1 'polypeptide(L)'
;MSGRGRPIIRRPVTPLDPSLATRPVPQERTFTGRSFGPGATADIHKTARPLKEIDPEAVPESFHPADCLHYNNVTRNNTTRNLLDVVERWENIRSDDGKVFLERDPTWGFYVFVTDYSTEVSENIHQAMETFLGVVQRKLRYWTCLPYAEEAFLRFKLDLVEDQATLEGASYDRIRSEFRALIQAKIRDLKSSSEEWDDKENFDLWPRARYQACLVLDGAAVSMLANVPPFENLEEHDCFLINNVVLKVIDRFWERPPPVVLSPEEYRGLVDCSIGRIPLLYHEITSYSSGDAVETFYEHQRLGLW
;
A
#
# COMPACT_ATOMS: atom_id res chain seq x y z
N MET A 1 36.65 -23.06 -27.81
CA MET A 1 35.57 -23.17 -26.81
C MET A 1 34.64 -21.98 -26.99
N SER A 2 33.51 -22.16 -27.68
CA SER A 2 32.51 -21.10 -27.89
C SER A 2 31.46 -21.16 -26.77
N GLY A 3 31.58 -20.27 -25.78
CA GLY A 3 30.54 -20.09 -24.77
C GLY A 3 29.32 -19.43 -25.39
N ARG A 4 28.22 -20.18 -25.54
CA ARG A 4 26.92 -19.63 -25.92
C ARG A 4 26.42 -18.74 -24.77
N GLY A 5 26.57 -17.43 -24.92
CA GLY A 5 25.83 -16.46 -24.11
C GLY A 5 24.34 -16.70 -24.29
N ARG A 6 23.60 -16.87 -23.20
CA ARG A 6 22.13 -16.91 -23.25
C ARG A 6 21.66 -15.63 -23.97
N PRO A 7 20.71 -15.72 -24.92
CA PRO A 7 20.19 -14.53 -25.56
C PRO A 7 19.60 -13.62 -24.48
N ILE A 8 20.03 -12.35 -24.46
CA ILE A 8 19.39 -11.31 -23.65
C ILE A 8 17.98 -11.18 -24.23
N ILE A 9 16.99 -11.80 -23.56
CA ILE A 9 15.58 -11.72 -23.95
C ILE A 9 15.10 -10.31 -23.62
N ARG A 10 15.33 -9.36 -24.54
CA ARG A 10 14.81 -7.99 -24.48
C ARG A 10 13.29 -8.05 -24.55
N ARG A 11 12.59 -7.81 -23.45
CA ARG A 11 11.12 -7.68 -23.46
C ARG A 11 10.74 -6.30 -23.98
N PRO A 12 9.95 -6.19 -25.07
CA PRO A 12 9.38 -4.92 -25.49
C PRO A 12 8.65 -4.27 -24.32
N VAL A 13 8.78 -2.95 -24.15
CA VAL A 13 7.85 -2.22 -23.29
C VAL A 13 6.46 -2.41 -23.90
N THR A 14 5.52 -2.98 -23.14
CA THR A 14 4.13 -3.15 -23.56
C THR A 14 3.66 -1.81 -24.13
N PRO A 15 3.06 -1.74 -25.34
CA PRO A 15 2.66 -0.46 -25.92
C PRO A 15 1.81 0.33 -24.92
N LEU A 16 1.95 1.65 -24.93
CA LEU A 16 1.11 2.54 -24.12
C LEU A 16 -0.36 2.17 -24.37
N ASP A 17 -1.15 2.10 -23.31
CA ASP A 17 -2.57 1.77 -23.42
C ASP A 17 -3.25 2.67 -24.47
N PRO A 18 -3.73 2.09 -25.60
CA PRO A 18 -4.38 2.87 -26.66
C PRO A 18 -5.61 3.63 -26.17
N SER A 19 -6.27 3.15 -25.11
CA SER A 19 -7.42 3.80 -24.50
C SER A 19 -7.09 5.16 -23.91
N LEU A 20 -5.83 5.45 -23.57
CA LEU A 20 -5.43 6.76 -23.07
C LEU A 20 -5.47 7.84 -24.17
N ALA A 21 -5.28 7.45 -25.43
CA ALA A 21 -5.39 8.36 -26.56
C ALA A 21 -6.86 8.58 -26.97
N THR A 22 -7.68 7.52 -26.96
CA THR A 22 -9.07 7.59 -27.41
C THR A 22 -10.05 8.03 -26.30
N ARG A 23 -9.69 7.78 -25.04
CA ARG A 23 -10.47 8.12 -23.84
C ARG A 23 -9.52 8.68 -22.77
N PRO A 24 -9.06 9.93 -22.90
CA PRO A 24 -8.10 10.51 -21.95
C PRO A 24 -8.68 10.50 -20.52
N VAL A 25 -7.79 10.30 -19.55
CA VAL A 25 -8.13 10.44 -18.12
C VAL A 25 -8.24 11.93 -17.81
N PRO A 26 -9.32 12.41 -17.16
CA PRO A 26 -9.40 13.80 -16.74
C PRO A 26 -8.27 14.14 -15.76
N GLN A 27 -7.95 15.42 -15.63
CA GLN A 27 -6.92 15.86 -14.68
C GLN A 27 -7.26 15.49 -13.23
N GLU A 28 -8.56 15.48 -12.91
CA GLU A 28 -9.09 15.21 -11.58
C GLU A 28 -10.30 14.29 -11.71
N ARG A 29 -10.39 13.30 -10.82
CA ARG A 29 -11.54 12.39 -10.75
C ARG A 29 -11.79 11.98 -9.31
N THR A 30 -13.06 11.93 -8.92
CA THR A 30 -13.48 11.32 -7.67
C THR A 30 -14.11 9.96 -7.98
N PHE A 31 -13.90 9.02 -7.07
CA PHE A 31 -14.53 7.71 -7.13
C PHE A 31 -15.42 7.52 -5.92
N THR A 32 -16.51 6.78 -6.11
CA THR A 32 -17.27 6.25 -4.97
C THR A 32 -16.51 5.01 -4.50
N GLY A 33 -16.10 5.00 -3.25
CA GLY A 33 -15.30 3.90 -2.71
C GLY A 33 -15.91 3.32 -1.44
N ARG A 34 -15.59 2.07 -1.17
CA ARG A 34 -15.85 1.39 0.11
C ARG A 34 -14.53 1.23 0.83
N SER A 35 -14.51 1.47 2.13
CA SER A 35 -13.30 1.26 2.93
C SER A 35 -13.43 -0.03 3.74
N PHE A 36 -12.34 -0.79 3.83
CA PHE A 36 -12.23 -2.04 4.59
C PHE A 36 -11.19 -1.90 5.70
N GLY A 37 -11.40 -2.64 6.79
CA GLY A 37 -10.50 -2.68 7.95
C GLY A 37 -10.99 -1.83 9.13
N PRO A 38 -10.42 -2.03 10.32
CA PRO A 38 -10.84 -1.31 11.52
C PRO A 38 -10.66 0.22 11.40
N GLY A 39 -9.71 0.69 10.60
CA GLY A 39 -9.50 2.11 10.36
C GLY A 39 -10.62 2.78 9.55
N ALA A 40 -11.53 2.00 8.94
CA ALA A 40 -12.67 2.53 8.22
C ALA A 40 -13.84 2.96 9.13
N THR A 41 -13.76 2.72 10.45
CA THR A 41 -14.86 3.10 11.35
C THR A 41 -14.96 4.62 11.53
N ALA A 42 -16.19 5.11 11.68
CA ALA A 42 -16.46 6.56 11.81
C ALA A 42 -15.89 7.16 13.11
N ASP A 43 -15.56 6.35 14.10
CA ASP A 43 -15.03 6.75 15.40
C ASP A 43 -13.51 6.59 15.53
N ILE A 44 -12.78 6.31 14.43
CA ILE A 44 -11.34 6.04 14.46
C ILE A 44 -10.53 7.16 15.14
N HIS A 45 -10.93 8.43 14.99
CA HIS A 45 -10.27 9.56 15.67
C HIS A 45 -10.41 9.55 17.20
N LYS A 46 -11.35 8.77 17.74
CA LYS A 46 -11.57 8.60 19.19
C LYS A 46 -10.94 7.33 19.72
N THR A 47 -10.83 6.29 18.88
CA THR A 47 -10.31 4.98 19.28
C THR A 47 -8.80 4.87 19.08
N ALA A 48 -8.25 5.57 18.09
CA ALA A 48 -6.81 5.62 17.85
C ALA A 48 -6.08 6.30 19.01
N ARG A 49 -5.05 5.64 19.54
CA ARG A 49 -4.28 6.08 20.70
C ARG A 49 -2.95 6.71 20.26
N PRO A 50 -2.52 7.83 20.85
CA PRO A 50 -1.21 8.41 20.56
C PRO A 50 -0.08 7.53 21.10
N LEU A 51 1.10 7.57 20.47
CA LEU A 51 2.25 6.74 20.86
C LEU A 51 2.67 6.94 22.31
N LYS A 52 2.53 8.14 22.88
CA LYS A 52 2.83 8.41 24.30
C LYS A 52 2.04 7.53 25.28
N GLU A 53 0.88 7.01 24.87
CA GLU A 53 0.04 6.10 25.66
C GLU A 53 0.39 4.63 25.42
N ILE A 54 0.98 4.31 24.26
CA ILE A 54 1.31 2.93 23.84
C ILE A 54 2.74 2.56 24.23
N ASP A 55 3.68 3.49 24.11
CA ASP A 55 5.10 3.31 24.45
C ASP A 55 5.30 2.73 25.88
N PRO A 56 4.55 3.15 26.93
CA PRO A 56 4.66 2.55 28.27
C PRO A 56 4.16 1.11 28.38
N GLU A 57 3.27 0.67 27.48
CA GLU A 57 2.72 -0.69 27.45
C GLU A 57 3.61 -1.66 26.67
N ALA A 58 4.46 -1.14 25.78
CA ALA A 58 5.39 -1.89 24.95
C ALA A 58 6.65 -2.31 25.75
N VAL A 59 6.45 -3.04 26.85
CA VAL A 59 7.52 -3.58 27.70
C VAL A 59 8.05 -4.93 27.19
N PRO A 60 9.31 -5.30 27.46
CA PRO A 60 9.91 -6.59 27.06
C PRO A 60 9.12 -7.86 27.45
N GLU A 61 8.27 -7.80 28.48
CA GLU A 61 7.41 -8.93 28.86
C GLU A 61 6.13 -9.06 28.03
N SER A 62 5.78 -8.05 27.21
CA SER A 62 4.60 -8.06 26.32
C SER A 62 4.82 -8.79 24.98
N PHE A 63 6.01 -9.39 24.83
CA PHE A 63 6.44 -10.14 23.64
C PHE A 63 5.93 -11.60 23.73
N HIS A 64 5.66 -12.22 22.58
CA HIS A 64 4.99 -13.51 22.52
C HIS A 64 5.98 -14.67 22.84
N PRO A 65 5.67 -15.66 23.69
CA PRO A 65 6.63 -16.68 24.10
C PRO A 65 7.13 -17.65 23.00
N ALA A 66 6.66 -17.53 21.75
CA ALA A 66 7.27 -18.19 20.59
C ALA A 66 8.58 -17.50 20.14
N ASP A 67 8.95 -16.39 20.78
CA ASP A 67 9.95 -15.42 20.35
C ASP A 67 11.43 -15.80 20.57
N CYS A 68 11.79 -17.02 20.99
CA CYS A 68 13.21 -17.28 21.29
C CYS A 68 14.15 -17.39 20.07
N LEU A 69 13.63 -17.59 18.85
CA LEU A 69 14.47 -17.65 17.62
C LEU A 69 14.48 -16.34 16.81
N HIS A 70 13.58 -15.40 17.11
CA HIS A 70 13.46 -14.10 16.41
C HIS A 70 13.58 -12.88 17.34
N TYR A 71 13.86 -13.09 18.63
CA TYR A 71 14.12 -12.05 19.64
C TYR A 71 15.08 -10.94 19.17
N ASN A 72 16.11 -11.28 18.38
CA ASN A 72 17.06 -10.31 17.82
C ASN A 72 16.48 -9.41 16.71
N ASN A 73 15.43 -9.85 16.02
CA ASN A 73 14.76 -9.08 14.97
C ASN A 73 13.75 -8.10 15.58
N VAL A 74 12.97 -8.52 16.59
CA VAL A 74 11.91 -7.68 17.17
C VAL A 74 12.48 -6.58 18.10
N THR A 75 13.57 -6.84 18.83
CA THR A 75 14.24 -5.83 19.68
C THR A 75 15.03 -4.77 18.89
N ARG A 76 15.37 -5.04 17.62
CA ARG A 76 16.03 -4.07 16.72
C ARG A 76 15.08 -3.37 15.78
N ASN A 77 13.94 -3.98 15.43
CA ASN A 77 13.10 -3.47 14.36
C ASN A 77 11.89 -2.68 14.91
N ASN A 78 12.11 -1.41 15.19
CA ASN A 78 11.06 -0.42 15.50
C ASN A 78 10.19 -0.07 14.27
N THR A 79 10.12 -0.91 13.24
CA THR A 79 9.39 -0.65 11.98
C THR A 79 7.93 -0.26 12.22
N THR A 80 7.19 -1.04 13.03
CA THR A 80 5.77 -0.73 13.30
C THR A 80 5.61 0.53 14.13
N ARG A 81 6.48 0.75 15.14
CA ARG A 81 6.50 1.99 15.92
C ARG A 81 6.81 3.20 15.04
N ASN A 82 7.76 3.07 14.11
CA ASN A 82 8.12 4.13 13.15
C ASN A 82 6.96 4.42 12.18
N LEU A 83 6.24 3.39 11.73
CA LEU A 83 5.01 3.57 10.96
C LEU A 83 3.98 4.38 11.75
N LEU A 84 3.72 4.00 13.00
CA LEU A 84 2.79 4.72 13.87
C LEU A 84 3.25 6.16 14.13
N ASP A 85 4.54 6.39 14.31
CA ASP A 85 5.13 7.72 14.48
C ASP A 85 4.92 8.60 13.24
N VAL A 86 5.08 8.02 12.05
CA VAL A 86 4.79 8.72 10.79
C VAL A 86 3.30 9.05 10.67
N VAL A 87 2.41 8.12 11.02
CA VAL A 87 0.96 8.33 10.98
C VAL A 87 0.53 9.40 12.00
N GLU A 88 1.05 9.37 13.22
CA GLU A 88 0.76 10.38 14.24
C GLU A 88 1.36 11.75 13.87
N ARG A 89 2.56 11.78 13.30
CA ARG A 89 3.15 13.00 12.74
C ARG A 89 2.32 13.55 11.61
N TRP A 90 1.68 12.67 10.84
CA TRP A 90 0.65 13.12 9.93
C TRP A 90 -0.42 13.78 10.76
N GLU A 91 -1.30 13.07 11.45
CA GLU A 91 -2.46 13.61 12.21
C GLU A 91 -2.28 14.98 12.90
N ASN A 92 -1.08 15.23 13.42
CA ASN A 92 -0.73 16.42 14.18
C ASN A 92 -0.13 17.58 13.38
N ILE A 93 -0.10 17.55 12.04
CA ILE A 93 0.31 18.74 11.26
C ILE A 93 -0.65 19.89 11.55
N ARG A 94 -0.07 20.94 12.13
CA ARG A 94 -0.68 22.24 12.37
C ARG A 94 -0.02 23.23 11.43
N SER A 95 -0.79 24.21 10.98
CA SER A 95 -0.19 25.43 10.43
C SER A 95 0.47 26.23 11.54
N ASP A 96 1.41 27.09 11.17
CA ASP A 96 2.14 28.01 12.04
C ASP A 96 1.22 28.96 12.84
N ASP A 97 -0.02 29.16 12.40
CA ASP A 97 -1.04 29.96 13.09
C ASP A 97 -1.82 29.17 14.18
N GLY A 98 -1.49 27.89 14.39
CA GLY A 98 -2.13 27.03 15.38
C GLY A 98 -3.53 26.54 14.98
N LYS A 99 -4.02 26.84 13.77
CA LYS A 99 -5.26 26.26 13.25
C LYS A 99 -4.99 24.87 12.66
N VAL A 100 -5.88 23.93 12.99
CA VAL A 100 -5.87 22.55 12.48
C VAL A 100 -6.54 22.58 11.12
N PHE A 101 -5.80 22.28 10.06
CA PHE A 101 -6.26 22.52 8.69
C PHE A 101 -7.00 21.36 8.03
N LEU A 102 -6.90 20.13 8.54
CA LEU A 102 -7.39 18.96 7.82
C LEU A 102 -8.12 17.98 8.74
N GLU A 103 -9.08 17.26 8.17
CA GLU A 103 -9.69 16.07 8.76
C GLU A 103 -8.55 15.07 9.07
N ARG A 104 -8.33 14.82 10.36
CA ARG A 104 -7.11 14.18 10.89
C ARG A 104 -7.06 12.69 10.55
N ASP A 105 -6.88 12.25 9.30
CA ASP A 105 -6.95 10.81 8.98
C ASP A 105 -5.88 10.01 9.74
N PRO A 106 -6.24 9.24 10.79
CA PRO A 106 -5.28 8.58 11.66
C PRO A 106 -4.89 7.19 11.15
N THR A 107 -5.20 6.92 9.88
CA THR A 107 -5.13 5.60 9.27
C THR A 107 -3.96 5.47 8.31
N TRP A 108 -3.57 4.22 8.07
CA TRP A 108 -2.60 3.86 7.05
C TRP A 108 -3.13 2.71 6.19
N GLY A 109 -2.47 2.47 5.06
CA GLY A 109 -2.89 1.50 4.06
C GLY A 109 -3.02 2.14 2.68
N PHE A 110 -3.62 1.41 1.74
CA PHE A 110 -3.54 1.71 0.30
C PHE A 110 -4.92 1.88 -0.33
N TYR A 111 -4.95 2.59 -1.45
CA TYR A 111 -6.06 2.49 -2.40
C TYR A 111 -5.95 1.17 -3.16
N VAL A 112 -7.07 0.50 -3.37
CA VAL A 112 -7.17 -0.79 -4.05
C VAL A 112 -8.10 -0.65 -5.25
N PHE A 113 -7.58 -0.77 -6.47
CA PHE A 113 -8.37 -0.64 -7.69
C PHE A 113 -8.90 -2.01 -8.12
N VAL A 114 -10.22 -2.11 -8.27
CA VAL A 114 -10.88 -3.31 -8.82
C VAL A 114 -10.94 -3.20 -10.33
N THR A 115 -10.43 -4.20 -11.03
CA THR A 115 -10.36 -4.21 -12.51
C THR A 115 -11.21 -5.29 -13.16
N ASP A 116 -11.71 -6.25 -12.38
CA ASP A 116 -12.58 -7.33 -12.83
C ASP A 116 -13.92 -7.21 -12.09
N TYR A 117 -15.01 -7.15 -12.87
CA TYR A 117 -16.37 -6.96 -12.37
C TYR A 117 -17.26 -8.17 -12.72
N SER A 118 -16.64 -9.33 -12.96
CA SER A 118 -17.36 -10.59 -13.12
C SER A 118 -18.18 -10.93 -11.88
N THR A 119 -19.23 -11.75 -12.06
CA THR A 119 -20.11 -12.18 -10.97
C THR A 119 -19.33 -12.89 -9.86
N GLU A 120 -18.36 -13.73 -10.24
CA GLU A 120 -17.48 -14.44 -9.30
C GLU A 120 -16.69 -13.46 -8.42
N VAL A 121 -16.15 -12.39 -9.00
CA VAL A 121 -15.43 -11.37 -8.23
C VAL A 121 -16.38 -10.65 -7.28
N SER A 122 -17.55 -10.25 -7.77
CA SER A 122 -18.53 -9.53 -6.94
C SER A 122 -18.99 -10.34 -5.72
N GLU A 123 -19.12 -11.66 -5.87
CA GLU A 123 -19.51 -12.58 -4.80
C GLU A 123 -18.37 -12.83 -3.80
N ASN A 124 -17.13 -12.89 -4.28
CA ASN A 124 -15.98 -13.27 -3.46
C ASN A 124 -15.18 -12.09 -2.88
N ILE A 125 -15.41 -10.86 -3.34
CA ILE A 125 -14.60 -9.70 -2.95
C ILE A 125 -14.62 -9.46 -1.44
N HIS A 126 -15.77 -9.67 -0.79
CA HIS A 126 -15.86 -9.49 0.67
C HIS A 126 -14.98 -10.50 1.42
N GLN A 127 -15.06 -11.78 1.06
CA GLN A 127 -14.22 -12.84 1.64
C GLN A 127 -12.73 -12.62 1.36
N ALA A 128 -12.39 -12.15 0.14
CA ALA A 128 -11.03 -11.81 -0.22
C ALA A 128 -10.47 -10.68 0.67
N MET A 129 -11.26 -9.64 0.92
CA MET A 129 -10.87 -8.52 1.78
C MET A 129 -10.76 -8.94 3.26
N GLU A 130 -11.67 -9.75 3.78
CA GLU A 130 -11.55 -10.29 5.15
C GLU A 130 -10.28 -11.13 5.31
N THR A 131 -9.98 -11.96 4.32
CA THR A 131 -8.73 -12.73 4.28
C THR A 131 -7.52 -11.79 4.26
N PHE A 132 -7.55 -10.73 3.46
CA PHE A 132 -6.51 -9.72 3.43
C PHE A 132 -6.27 -9.13 4.84
N LEU A 133 -7.33 -8.62 5.46
CA LEU A 133 -7.26 -8.01 6.79
C LEU A 133 -6.67 -8.98 7.83
N GLY A 134 -7.13 -10.23 7.84
CA GLY A 134 -6.62 -11.26 8.75
C GLY A 134 -5.13 -11.55 8.57
N VAL A 135 -4.63 -11.55 7.33
CA VAL A 135 -3.20 -11.71 7.05
C VAL A 135 -2.39 -10.53 7.57
N VAL A 136 -2.84 -9.31 7.33
CA VAL A 136 -2.15 -8.09 7.81
C VAL A 136 -2.10 -8.09 9.34
N GLN A 137 -3.21 -8.37 10.02
CA GLN A 137 -3.25 -8.46 11.48
C GLN A 137 -2.23 -9.47 12.01
N ARG A 138 -2.21 -10.67 11.42
CA ARG A 138 -1.30 -11.73 11.83
C ARG A 138 0.16 -11.33 11.63
N LYS A 139 0.49 -10.72 10.50
CA LYS A 139 1.87 -10.29 10.20
C LYS A 139 2.34 -9.15 11.11
N LEU A 140 1.46 -8.21 11.45
CA LEU A 140 1.77 -7.18 12.44
C LEU A 140 2.10 -7.82 13.80
N ARG A 141 1.26 -8.76 14.28
CA ARG A 141 1.52 -9.49 15.53
C ARG A 141 2.79 -10.34 15.51
N TYR A 142 3.20 -10.81 14.33
CA TYR A 142 4.43 -11.59 14.16
C TYR A 142 5.70 -10.71 14.15
N TRP A 143 5.63 -9.47 13.66
CA TRP A 143 6.81 -8.61 13.49
C TRP A 143 7.06 -7.62 14.63
N THR A 144 6.09 -7.37 15.51
CA THR A 144 6.23 -6.37 16.57
C THR A 144 5.54 -6.81 17.86
N CYS A 145 5.74 -6.07 18.95
CA CYS A 145 5.06 -6.34 20.21
C CYS A 145 3.55 -6.03 20.10
N LEU A 146 2.76 -6.69 20.95
CA LEU A 146 1.31 -6.66 20.85
C LEU A 146 0.69 -5.25 20.87
N PRO A 147 1.12 -4.31 21.74
CA PRO A 147 0.54 -2.96 21.77
C PRO A 147 0.68 -2.20 20.44
N TYR A 148 1.85 -2.27 19.79
CA TYR A 148 2.05 -1.64 18.48
C TYR A 148 1.31 -2.40 17.37
N ALA A 149 1.24 -3.74 17.44
CA ALA A 149 0.53 -4.54 16.45
C ALA A 149 -0.98 -4.24 16.45
N GLU A 150 -1.59 -4.19 17.64
CA GLU A 150 -3.02 -3.89 17.78
C GLU A 150 -3.34 -2.47 17.32
N GLU A 151 -2.55 -1.47 17.73
CA GLU A 151 -2.77 -0.10 17.29
C GLU A 151 -2.57 0.05 15.77
N ALA A 152 -1.51 -0.55 15.22
CA ALA A 152 -1.28 -0.52 13.78
C ALA A 152 -2.43 -1.19 13.04
N PHE A 153 -2.94 -2.33 13.50
CA PHE A 153 -4.08 -2.98 12.86
C PHE A 153 -5.37 -2.17 13.02
N LEU A 154 -5.61 -1.56 14.18
CA LEU A 154 -6.75 -0.67 14.43
C LEU A 154 -6.80 0.49 13.43
N ARG A 155 -5.62 1.04 13.09
CA ARG A 155 -5.47 2.14 12.12
C ARG A 155 -5.40 1.68 10.67
N PHE A 156 -5.45 0.37 10.39
CA PHE A 156 -5.34 -0.14 9.02
C PHE A 156 -6.64 0.05 8.25
N LYS A 157 -6.53 0.66 7.06
CA LYS A 157 -7.64 0.95 6.14
C LYS A 157 -7.24 0.69 4.70
N LEU A 158 -8.09 -0.04 3.97
CA LEU A 158 -7.99 -0.20 2.52
C LEU A 158 -9.15 0.53 1.85
N ASP A 159 -8.84 1.46 0.97
CA ASP A 159 -9.84 2.25 0.24
C ASP A 159 -10.07 1.61 -1.13
N LEU A 160 -11.17 0.86 -1.26
CA LEU A 160 -11.53 0.17 -2.50
C LEU A 160 -12.11 1.16 -3.50
N VAL A 161 -11.54 1.19 -4.70
CA VAL A 161 -11.94 2.04 -5.81
C VAL A 161 -12.66 1.19 -6.85
N GLU A 162 -13.96 1.42 -6.98
CA GLU A 162 -14.85 0.67 -7.84
C GLU A 162 -15.55 1.61 -8.83
N ASP A 163 -15.32 1.37 -10.11
CA ASP A 163 -15.99 2.06 -11.22
C ASP A 163 -15.86 1.19 -12.47
N GLN A 164 -16.85 0.32 -12.67
CA GLN A 164 -16.86 -0.62 -13.80
C GLN A 164 -16.67 0.07 -15.14
N ALA A 165 -17.32 1.22 -15.37
CA ALA A 165 -17.27 1.91 -16.66
C ALA A 165 -15.85 2.39 -17.02
N THR A 166 -15.05 2.71 -16.00
CA THR A 166 -13.69 3.22 -16.16
C THR A 166 -12.64 2.12 -16.04
N LEU A 167 -12.83 1.18 -15.12
CA LEU A 167 -11.79 0.27 -14.62
C LEU A 167 -11.90 -1.16 -15.13
N GLU A 168 -13.03 -1.58 -15.71
CA GLU A 168 -13.19 -2.94 -16.22
C GLU A 168 -12.15 -3.23 -17.32
N GLY A 169 -11.30 -4.23 -17.08
CA GLY A 169 -10.21 -4.62 -17.98
C GLY A 169 -9.14 -3.53 -18.16
N ALA A 170 -9.08 -2.53 -17.28
CA ALA A 170 -8.12 -1.44 -17.39
C ALA A 170 -6.67 -1.93 -17.30
N SER A 171 -5.81 -1.38 -18.15
CA SER A 171 -4.37 -1.63 -18.06
C SER A 171 -3.76 -0.95 -16.82
N TYR A 172 -2.58 -1.40 -16.40
CA TYR A 172 -1.85 -0.74 -15.32
C TYR A 172 -1.49 0.73 -15.62
N ASP A 173 -1.29 1.09 -16.89
CA ASP A 173 -1.08 2.49 -17.28
C ASP A 173 -2.33 3.33 -17.07
N ARG A 174 -3.49 2.78 -17.43
CA ARG A 174 -4.78 3.42 -17.17
C ARG A 174 -5.00 3.61 -15.69
N ILE A 175 -4.82 2.56 -14.89
CA ILE A 175 -4.98 2.61 -13.43
C ILE A 175 -4.04 3.66 -12.83
N ARG A 176 -2.78 3.73 -13.28
CA ARG A 176 -1.83 4.77 -12.82
C ARG A 176 -2.34 6.18 -13.12
N SER A 177 -2.86 6.42 -14.33
CA SER A 177 -3.44 7.71 -14.69
C SER A 177 -4.69 8.04 -13.87
N GLU A 178 -5.60 7.08 -13.68
CA GLU A 178 -6.80 7.25 -12.85
C GLU A 178 -6.44 7.51 -11.38
N PHE A 179 -5.41 6.82 -10.87
CA PHE A 179 -4.88 7.04 -9.53
C PHE A 179 -4.26 8.44 -9.37
N ARG A 180 -3.48 8.90 -10.35
CA ARG A 180 -2.98 10.29 -10.37
C ARG A 180 -4.12 11.31 -10.32
N ALA A 181 -5.19 11.09 -11.10
CA ALA A 181 -6.36 11.96 -11.11
C ALA A 181 -7.14 11.94 -9.78
N LEU A 182 -7.25 10.78 -9.13
CA LEU A 182 -7.83 10.64 -7.79
C LEU A 182 -7.05 11.42 -6.75
N ILE A 183 -5.73 11.24 -6.70
CA ILE A 183 -4.90 11.95 -5.73
C ILE A 183 -4.89 13.45 -6.00
N GLN A 184 -4.91 13.88 -7.26
CA GLN A 184 -5.01 15.30 -7.61
C GLN A 184 -6.32 15.92 -7.12
N ALA A 185 -7.45 15.23 -7.30
CA ALA A 185 -8.74 15.68 -6.78
C ALA A 185 -8.71 15.81 -5.24
N LYS A 186 -8.15 14.81 -4.53
CA LYS A 186 -7.97 14.87 -3.07
C LYS A 186 -7.11 16.05 -2.64
N ILE A 187 -5.98 16.29 -3.31
CA ILE A 187 -5.10 17.42 -2.99
C ILE A 187 -5.83 18.75 -3.21
N ARG A 188 -6.60 18.90 -4.29
CA ARG A 188 -7.39 20.11 -4.56
C ARG A 188 -8.44 20.35 -3.48
N ASP A 189 -9.18 19.31 -3.09
CA ASP A 189 -10.21 19.43 -2.04
C ASP A 189 -9.58 19.91 -0.72
N LEU A 190 -8.41 19.35 -0.35
CA LEU A 190 -7.62 19.78 0.81
C LEU A 190 -7.10 21.23 0.71
N LYS A 191 -6.73 21.68 -0.50
CA LYS A 191 -6.35 23.09 -0.72
C LYS A 191 -7.56 24.02 -0.61
N SER A 192 -8.70 23.63 -1.16
CA SER A 192 -9.91 24.46 -1.16
C SER A 192 -10.52 24.68 0.24
N SER A 193 -10.25 23.78 1.19
CA SER A 193 -10.70 23.90 2.58
C SER A 193 -9.87 24.87 3.44
N SER A 194 -8.89 25.55 2.85
CA SER A 194 -8.03 26.49 3.57
C SER A 194 -7.91 27.80 2.79
N GLU A 195 -8.29 28.90 3.45
CA GLU A 195 -8.47 30.23 2.83
C GLU A 195 -7.15 31.00 2.64
N GLU A 196 -6.04 30.54 3.21
CA GLU A 196 -4.72 31.21 3.13
C GLU A 196 -3.65 30.20 2.75
N TRP A 197 -3.41 30.03 1.44
CA TRP A 197 -2.22 29.31 0.96
C TRP A 197 -1.35 30.24 0.14
N ASP A 198 -0.17 30.56 0.67
CA ASP A 198 0.90 31.15 -0.11
C ASP A 198 1.69 30.01 -0.80
N ASP A 199 2.01 30.18 -2.08
CA ASP A 199 2.68 29.19 -2.96
C ASP A 199 4.13 28.84 -2.55
N LYS A 200 4.52 29.11 -1.29
CA LYS A 200 5.89 29.04 -0.80
C LYS A 200 5.99 28.25 0.50
N GLU A 201 5.69 26.96 0.45
CA GLU A 201 6.50 25.97 1.15
C GLU A 201 6.13 24.58 0.65
N ASN A 202 7.16 23.79 0.37
CA ASN A 202 7.02 22.42 -0.10
C ASN A 202 6.10 21.66 0.86
N PHE A 203 5.01 21.13 0.30
CA PHE A 203 4.11 20.14 0.88
C PHE A 203 4.87 18.80 1.09
N ASP A 204 5.96 18.85 1.85
CA ASP A 204 6.52 17.70 2.51
C ASP A 204 5.53 17.32 3.61
N LEU A 205 5.00 16.10 3.51
CA LEU A 205 4.12 15.42 4.46
C LEU A 205 2.61 15.68 4.20
N TRP A 206 1.92 14.78 3.48
CA TRP A 206 0.67 14.10 3.94
C TRP A 206 -0.14 13.34 2.89
N PRO A 207 -0.75 12.22 3.30
CA PRO A 207 -0.06 10.98 3.65
C PRO A 207 0.69 10.49 2.42
N ARG A 208 2.01 10.76 2.38
CA ARG A 208 2.83 10.47 1.20
C ARG A 208 2.74 9.00 0.79
N ALA A 209 2.74 8.08 1.75
CA ALA A 209 2.84 6.66 1.42
C ALA A 209 1.56 6.11 0.75
N ARG A 210 0.37 6.48 1.24
CA ARG A 210 -0.90 6.10 0.59
C ARG A 210 -1.03 6.71 -0.82
N TYR A 211 -0.38 7.85 -1.05
CA TYR A 211 -0.44 8.57 -2.32
C TYR A 211 0.71 8.25 -3.27
N GLN A 212 1.63 7.37 -2.87
CA GLN A 212 2.77 6.94 -3.68
C GLN A 212 2.43 5.70 -4.53
N ALA A 213 1.62 4.79 -3.99
CA ALA A 213 1.28 3.55 -4.66
C ALA A 213 -0.18 3.15 -4.45
N CYS A 214 -0.70 2.35 -5.36
CA CYS A 214 -1.99 1.68 -5.22
C CYS A 214 -1.86 0.18 -5.51
N LEU A 215 -2.77 -0.60 -4.97
CA LEU A 215 -2.87 -2.04 -5.21
C LEU A 215 -3.89 -2.30 -6.32
N VAL A 216 -3.70 -3.37 -7.09
CA VAL A 216 -4.68 -3.85 -8.07
C VAL A 216 -5.26 -5.16 -7.59
N LEU A 217 -6.59 -5.25 -7.66
CA LEU A 217 -7.37 -6.41 -7.33
C LEU A 217 -8.12 -6.85 -8.61
N ASP A 218 -7.50 -7.76 -9.36
CA ASP A 218 -8.11 -8.41 -10.52
C ASP A 218 -8.81 -9.73 -10.12
N GLY A 219 -9.48 -10.38 -11.06
CA GLY A 219 -10.21 -11.61 -10.77
C GLY A 219 -9.32 -12.74 -10.26
N ALA A 220 -8.08 -12.81 -10.72
CA ALA A 220 -7.11 -13.79 -10.24
C ALA A 220 -6.72 -13.53 -8.78
N ALA A 221 -6.43 -12.28 -8.42
CA ALA A 221 -6.11 -11.89 -7.06
C ALA A 221 -7.28 -12.12 -6.10
N VAL A 222 -8.52 -11.80 -6.50
CA VAL A 222 -9.72 -12.09 -5.70
C VAL A 222 -9.87 -13.59 -5.48
N SER A 223 -9.75 -14.39 -6.55
CA SER A 223 -9.86 -15.84 -6.45
C SER A 223 -8.76 -16.43 -5.55
N MET A 224 -7.51 -15.95 -5.65
CA MET A 224 -6.41 -16.38 -4.78
C MET A 224 -6.67 -16.04 -3.31
N LEU A 225 -7.24 -14.87 -3.02
CA LEU A 225 -7.54 -14.44 -1.66
C LEU A 225 -8.76 -15.13 -1.07
N ALA A 226 -9.81 -15.34 -1.85
CA ALA A 226 -11.02 -16.01 -1.41
C ALA A 226 -10.80 -17.52 -1.15
N ASN A 227 -9.85 -18.13 -1.86
CA ASN A 227 -9.56 -19.56 -1.78
C ASN A 227 -8.29 -19.90 -0.99
N VAL A 228 -7.87 -19.04 -0.04
CA VAL A 228 -6.75 -19.37 0.85
C VAL A 228 -7.10 -20.62 1.66
N PRO A 229 -6.28 -21.69 1.60
CA PRO A 229 -6.58 -22.93 2.29
C PRO A 229 -6.62 -22.72 3.80
N PRO A 230 -7.51 -23.42 4.52
CA PRO A 230 -7.39 -23.53 5.97
C PRO A 230 -6.17 -24.41 6.28
N PHE A 231 -5.17 -23.85 6.93
CA PHE A 231 -4.00 -24.58 7.42
C PHE A 231 -4.08 -24.71 8.94
N GLU A 232 -3.83 -25.90 9.47
CA GLU A 232 -3.73 -26.14 10.92
C GLU A 232 -2.42 -25.57 11.48
N ASN A 233 -1.34 -25.61 10.70
CA ASN A 233 -0.04 -25.04 11.03
C ASN A 233 0.07 -23.58 10.52
N LEU A 234 0.33 -22.65 11.44
CA LEU A 234 0.49 -21.23 11.14
C LEU A 234 1.72 -20.94 10.26
N GLU A 235 2.82 -21.67 10.41
CA GLU A 235 4.02 -21.48 9.58
C GLU A 235 3.75 -21.86 8.12
N GLU A 236 3.08 -23.00 7.89
CA GLU A 236 2.69 -23.43 6.55
C GLU A 236 1.72 -22.43 5.89
N HIS A 237 0.75 -21.95 6.67
CA HIS A 237 -0.16 -20.90 6.24
C HIS A 237 0.58 -19.65 5.82
N ASP A 238 1.57 -19.23 6.61
CA ASP A 238 2.31 -17.99 6.39
C ASP A 238 3.28 -18.11 5.20
N CYS A 239 3.94 -19.25 5.06
CA CYS A 239 4.72 -19.58 3.86
C CYS A 239 3.83 -19.57 2.61
N PHE A 240 2.61 -20.12 2.69
CA PHE A 240 1.68 -20.10 1.56
C PHE A 240 1.32 -18.68 1.14
N LEU A 241 0.94 -17.83 2.09
CA LEU A 241 0.54 -16.44 1.84
C LEU A 241 1.69 -15.60 1.27
N ILE A 242 2.91 -15.80 1.76
CA ILE A 242 4.09 -15.07 1.27
C ILE A 242 4.48 -15.53 -0.13
N ASN A 243 4.38 -16.82 -0.42
CA ASN A 243 4.91 -17.38 -1.65
C ASN A 243 3.90 -17.43 -2.80
N ASN A 244 2.60 -17.49 -2.50
CA ASN A 244 1.57 -17.79 -3.51
C ASN A 244 0.52 -16.68 -3.70
N VAL A 245 0.30 -15.82 -2.70
CA VAL A 245 -0.71 -14.76 -2.78
C VAL A 245 -0.05 -13.41 -3.02
N VAL A 246 -0.06 -12.98 -4.28
CA VAL A 246 0.68 -11.82 -4.76
C VAL A 246 -0.27 -10.80 -5.37
N LEU A 247 -0.15 -9.55 -4.95
CA LEU A 247 -0.87 -8.41 -5.49
C LEU A 247 0.06 -7.56 -6.35
N LYS A 248 -0.51 -6.90 -7.35
CA LYS A 248 0.21 -5.92 -8.15
C LYS A 248 0.16 -4.57 -7.46
N VAL A 249 1.32 -3.94 -7.32
CA VAL A 249 1.48 -2.59 -6.76
C VAL A 249 1.90 -1.66 -7.88
N ILE A 250 1.12 -0.62 -8.12
CA ILE A 250 1.41 0.39 -9.13
C ILE A 250 2.02 1.61 -8.44
N ASP A 251 3.18 2.01 -8.94
CA ASP A 251 3.83 3.25 -8.58
C ASP A 251 3.21 4.42 -9.32
N ARG A 252 2.77 5.43 -8.56
CA ARG A 252 2.18 6.65 -9.09
C ARG A 252 3.19 7.50 -9.82
N PHE A 253 4.40 7.62 -9.31
CA PHE A 253 5.41 8.57 -9.77
C PHE A 253 6.20 8.06 -10.96
N TRP A 254 6.27 6.73 -11.15
CA TRP A 254 6.93 6.16 -12.31
C TRP A 254 6.40 6.75 -13.63
N GLU A 255 7.33 7.27 -14.42
CA GLU A 255 7.07 7.74 -15.77
C GLU A 255 7.65 6.75 -16.76
N ARG A 256 6.87 6.47 -17.80
CA ARG A 256 7.30 5.59 -18.85
C ARG A 256 8.49 6.23 -19.57
N PRO A 257 9.67 5.57 -19.57
CA PRO A 257 10.79 6.08 -20.32
C PRO A 257 10.46 6.12 -21.82
N PRO A 258 11.13 6.98 -22.61
CA PRO A 258 10.99 6.99 -24.06
C PRO A 258 11.18 5.57 -24.63
N PRO A 259 10.68 5.27 -25.85
CA PRO A 259 10.78 3.94 -26.47
C PRO A 259 12.24 3.56 -26.76
N VAL A 260 12.94 3.20 -25.70
CA VAL A 260 14.26 2.60 -25.66
C VAL A 260 14.04 1.16 -25.22
N VAL A 261 14.90 0.27 -25.68
CA VAL A 261 14.87 -1.13 -25.25
C VAL A 261 15.29 -1.17 -23.78
N LEU A 262 14.30 -1.24 -22.89
CA LEU A 262 14.56 -1.48 -21.47
C LEU A 262 15.15 -2.88 -21.30
N SER A 263 16.13 -3.02 -20.41
CA SER A 263 16.60 -4.33 -20.00
C SER A 263 15.45 -5.10 -19.32
N PRO A 264 15.51 -6.44 -19.27
CA PRO A 264 14.48 -7.24 -18.60
C PRO A 264 14.40 -7.00 -17.10
N GLU A 265 15.46 -6.41 -16.53
CA GLU A 265 15.68 -6.20 -15.10
C GLU A 265 15.24 -4.80 -14.65
N GLU A 266 15.04 -3.87 -15.59
CA GLU A 266 14.62 -2.50 -15.29
C GLU A 266 13.21 -2.42 -14.73
N TYR A 267 13.08 -1.62 -13.69
CA TYR A 267 11.83 -1.30 -13.03
C TYR A 267 10.84 -0.60 -13.97
N ARG A 268 9.57 -1.01 -13.92
CA ARG A 268 8.51 -0.57 -14.85
C ARG A 268 7.31 0.08 -14.15
N GLY A 269 7.54 0.62 -12.95
CA GLY A 269 6.47 1.25 -12.16
C GLY A 269 5.41 0.26 -11.69
N LEU A 270 5.81 -1.01 -11.55
CA LEU A 270 4.96 -2.14 -11.15
C LEU A 270 5.82 -3.10 -10.34
N VAL A 271 5.33 -3.53 -9.18
CA VAL A 271 5.97 -4.57 -8.37
C VAL A 271 4.94 -5.59 -7.90
N ASP A 272 5.38 -6.84 -7.85
CA ASP A 272 4.63 -7.97 -7.34
C ASP A 272 4.88 -8.08 -5.84
N CYS A 273 3.90 -7.72 -5.02
CA CYS A 273 4.02 -7.73 -3.57
C CYS A 273 3.19 -8.87 -2.98
N SER A 274 3.82 -9.77 -2.24
CA SER A 274 3.05 -10.76 -1.50
C SER A 274 2.24 -10.11 -0.40
N ILE A 275 1.04 -10.61 -0.16
CA ILE A 275 0.11 -9.99 0.79
C ILE A 275 0.67 -9.91 2.22
N GLY A 276 1.48 -10.90 2.59
CA GLY A 276 2.17 -10.91 3.88
C GLY A 276 3.22 -9.79 4.03
N ARG A 277 3.63 -9.14 2.93
CA ARG A 277 4.63 -8.07 2.89
C ARG A 277 4.03 -6.67 2.81
N ILE A 278 2.71 -6.53 2.80
CA ILE A 278 2.03 -5.22 2.70
C ILE A 278 2.43 -4.24 3.83
N PRO A 279 2.54 -4.66 5.11
CA PRO A 279 2.99 -3.73 6.15
C PRO A 279 4.45 -3.27 5.94
N LEU A 280 5.31 -4.17 5.43
CA LEU A 280 6.70 -3.85 5.11
C LEU A 280 6.79 -2.88 3.92
N LEU A 281 6.01 -3.12 2.86
CA LEU A 281 5.90 -2.20 1.72
C LEU A 281 5.51 -0.80 2.18
N TYR A 282 4.47 -0.68 3.01
CA TYR A 282 4.04 0.62 3.54
C TYR A 282 5.17 1.30 4.32
N HIS A 283 5.87 0.53 5.17
CA HIS A 283 7.01 1.04 5.93
C HIS A 283 8.15 1.55 5.05
N GLU A 284 8.54 0.80 4.01
CA GLU A 284 9.58 1.25 3.09
C GLU A 284 9.15 2.54 2.40
N ILE A 285 7.92 2.61 1.88
CA ILE A 285 7.38 3.81 1.25
C ILE A 285 7.35 5.01 2.21
N THR A 286 7.08 4.78 3.51
CA THR A 286 7.16 5.87 4.51
C THR A 286 8.58 6.31 4.84
N SER A 287 9.56 5.42 4.69
CA SER A 287 10.97 5.67 5.05
C SER A 287 11.72 6.44 3.97
N TYR A 288 11.28 6.33 2.71
CA TYR A 288 11.84 7.08 1.59
C TYR A 288 10.99 8.30 1.27
N SER A 289 11.61 9.47 1.27
CA SER A 289 10.96 10.75 0.96
C SER A 289 10.92 11.07 -0.55
N SER A 290 11.60 10.29 -1.39
CA SER A 290 11.68 10.46 -2.84
C SER A 290 10.57 9.69 -3.57
N GLY A 291 10.30 10.09 -4.83
CA GLY A 291 9.36 9.38 -5.71
C GLY A 291 9.77 7.96 -6.08
N ASP A 292 10.94 7.50 -5.65
CA ASP A 292 11.56 6.23 -6.02
C ASP A 292 11.36 5.14 -4.94
N ALA A 293 10.47 5.36 -3.97
CA ALA A 293 10.32 4.46 -2.83
C ALA A 293 9.82 3.06 -3.24
N VAL A 294 8.93 2.98 -4.23
CA VAL A 294 8.43 1.69 -4.75
C VAL A 294 9.49 0.99 -5.59
N GLU A 295 10.31 1.74 -6.33
CA GLU A 295 11.49 1.21 -7.03
C GLU A 295 12.51 0.63 -6.04
N THR A 296 12.75 1.33 -4.92
CA THR A 296 13.65 0.86 -3.87
C THR A 296 13.16 -0.46 -3.27
N PHE A 297 11.85 -0.57 -3.00
CA PHE A 297 11.23 -1.83 -2.56
C PHE A 297 11.40 -2.95 -3.58
N TYR A 298 11.20 -2.65 -4.88
CA TYR A 298 11.44 -3.60 -5.97
C TYR A 298 12.89 -4.08 -5.98
N GLU A 299 13.86 -3.19 -5.85
CA GLU A 299 15.28 -3.55 -5.82
C GLU A 299 15.64 -4.40 -4.60
N HIS A 300 15.10 -4.08 -3.42
CA HIS A 300 15.30 -4.91 -2.23
C HIS A 300 14.74 -6.33 -2.39
N GLN A 301 13.57 -6.45 -3.02
CA GLN A 301 12.98 -7.75 -3.33
C GLN A 301 13.80 -8.51 -4.37
N ARG A 302 14.30 -7.82 -5.41
CA ARG A 302 15.15 -8.41 -6.46
C ARG A 302 16.48 -8.92 -5.91
N LEU A 303 17.06 -8.21 -4.95
CA LEU A 303 18.33 -8.57 -4.31
C LEU A 303 18.19 -9.62 -3.20
N GLY A 304 16.95 -10.04 -2.87
CA GLY A 304 16.71 -11.01 -1.81
C GLY A 304 17.15 -10.52 -0.44
N LEU A 305 17.03 -9.21 -0.18
CA LEU A 305 17.37 -8.61 1.11
C LEU A 305 16.36 -8.97 2.21
N TRP A 306 15.31 -9.72 1.87
CA TRP A 306 14.17 -10.09 2.71
C TRP A 306 13.67 -11.50 2.38
#